data_AF-A0A498NS69-F1
#
_entry.id   AF-A0A498NS69-F1
#
_cell.length_a   1.000
_cell.length_b   1.000
_cell.length_c   1.000
_cell.angle_alpha   90.00
_cell.angle_beta   90.00
_cell.angle_gamma   90.00
#
_symmetry.space_group_name_H-M   'P 1'
#
loop_
_entity.id
_entity.type
_entity.pdbx_description
1 polymer ?
#
loop_
_entity_poly.entity_id
_entity_poly.type
_entity_poly.pdbx_seq_one_letter_code
_entity_poly.pdbx_strand_id
1 'polypeptide(L)'
;METVVNGDCGAQALVEPITVHDFSEKILEQLVHFHVMKLSGGFFLWIGSNPVLSNLALAVNSKYDSVPLSTLVLGDASDTTPSSLAQRLTKKTKKQVFVSYNLPMTDSNLALLVENRIKKEMELHPDKF
;
A
#
# COMPACT_ATOMS: atom_id res chain seq x y z
N MET A 1 -48.12 19.91 -14.43
CA MET A 1 -46.90 20.52 -13.89
C MET A 1 -47.13 20.56 -12.40
N GLU A 2 -46.42 19.83 -11.55
CA GLU A 2 -45.01 19.46 -11.56
C GLU A 2 -44.85 18.04 -10.99
N THR A 3 -44.01 17.24 -11.63
CA THR A 3 -43.58 15.92 -11.15
C THR A 3 -42.44 16.14 -10.16
N VAL A 4 -42.67 15.90 -8.87
CA VAL A 4 -41.60 15.80 -7.88
C VAL A 4 -40.94 14.43 -8.05
N VAL A 5 -39.82 14.42 -8.77
CA VAL A 5 -38.86 13.31 -8.77
C VAL A 5 -38.13 13.39 -7.43
N ASN A 6 -38.55 12.56 -6.47
CA ASN A 6 -37.77 12.34 -5.26
C ASN A 6 -36.46 11.66 -5.64
N GLY A 7 -35.38 12.42 -5.53
CA GLY A 7 -34.01 11.96 -5.74
C GLY A 7 -33.65 10.89 -4.73
N ASP A 8 -33.61 9.66 -5.21
CA ASP A 8 -32.91 8.58 -4.54
C ASP A 8 -31.40 8.81 -4.74
N CYS A 9 -30.69 9.16 -3.67
CA CYS A 9 -29.23 9.16 -3.66
C CYS A 9 -28.71 8.81 -2.27
N GLY A 10 -29.19 7.68 -1.75
CA GLY A 10 -28.53 6.95 -0.67
C GLY A 10 -27.60 5.91 -1.26
N ALA A 11 -26.50 6.33 -1.90
CA ALA A 11 -25.40 5.40 -2.17
C ALA A 11 -24.81 5.03 -0.80
N GLN A 12 -25.36 3.99 -0.17
CA GLN A 12 -24.70 3.31 0.93
C GLN A 12 -23.34 2.89 0.40
N ALA A 13 -22.28 3.59 0.80
CA ALA A 13 -20.92 3.15 0.53
C ALA A 13 -20.83 1.74 1.12
N LEU A 14 -20.71 0.73 0.26
CA LEU A 14 -20.45 -0.64 0.68
C LEU A 14 -19.16 -0.60 1.49
N VAL A 15 -19.29 -0.65 2.82
CA VAL A 15 -18.14 -0.70 3.71
C VAL A 15 -17.56 -2.10 3.52
N GLU A 16 -16.54 -2.20 2.67
CA GLU A 16 -15.82 -3.46 2.52
C GLU A 16 -15.22 -3.85 3.87
N PRO A 17 -15.37 -5.11 4.31
CA PRO A 17 -14.77 -5.57 5.54
C PRO A 17 -13.24 -5.47 5.43
N ILE A 18 -12.60 -5.03 6.52
CA ILE A 18 -11.15 -5.03 6.61
C ILE A 18 -10.69 -6.50 6.63
N THR A 19 -9.85 -6.86 5.66
CA THR A 19 -9.25 -8.20 5.59
C THR A 19 -7.75 -8.08 5.73
N VAL A 20 -7.14 -9.11 6.31
CA VAL A 20 -5.69 -9.20 6.49
C VAL A 20 -5.17 -10.38 5.67
N HIS A 21 -4.06 -10.17 4.99
CA HIS A 21 -3.34 -11.19 4.22
C HIS A 21 -1.86 -11.12 4.57
N ASP A 22 -1.36 -12.24 5.08
CA ASP A 22 0.00 -12.35 5.56
C ASP A 22 0.76 -13.36 4.73
N PHE A 23 1.99 -13.01 4.37
CA PHE A 23 2.89 -13.93 3.71
C PHE A 23 4.32 -13.62 4.11
N SER A 24 5.22 -14.56 3.85
CA SER A 24 6.63 -14.40 4.16
C SER A 24 7.46 -15.06 3.09
N GLU A 25 8.62 -14.48 2.81
CA GLU A 25 9.55 -15.05 1.85
C GLU A 25 10.98 -14.85 2.32
N LYS A 26 11.81 -15.87 2.08
CA LYS A 26 13.25 -15.75 2.24
C LYS A 26 13.82 -15.04 1.01
N ILE A 27 14.23 -13.79 1.19
CA ILE A 27 14.83 -12.97 0.15
C ILE A 27 16.31 -12.79 0.52
N LEU A 28 17.21 -13.24 -0.36
CA LEU A 28 18.64 -13.39 -0.05
C LEU A 28 18.81 -14.33 1.17
N GLU A 29 19.42 -13.83 2.24
CA GLU A 29 19.63 -14.57 3.48
C GLU A 29 18.68 -14.13 4.62
N GLN A 30 17.73 -13.22 4.34
CA GLN A 30 16.82 -12.68 5.34
C GLN A 30 15.38 -13.19 5.12
N LEU A 31 14.73 -13.59 6.21
CA LEU A 31 13.28 -13.85 6.20
C LEU A 31 12.56 -12.51 6.29
N VAL A 32 11.78 -12.19 5.26
CA VAL A 32 10.97 -10.98 5.18
C VAL A 32 9.51 -11.36 5.36
N HIS A 33 8.84 -10.64 6.26
CA HIS A 33 7.42 -10.77 6.52
C HIS A 33 6.66 -9.62 5.87
N PHE A 34 5.48 -9.94 5.35
CA PHE A 34 4.58 -9.02 4.69
C PHE A 34 3.20 -9.14 5.33
N HIS A 35 2.65 -8.00 5.75
CA HIS A 35 1.29 -7.91 6.28
C HIS A 35 0.51 -6.92 5.44
N VAL A 36 -0.52 -7.40 4.76
CA VAL A 36 -1.42 -6.59 3.94
C VAL A 36 -2.74 -6.46 4.66
N MET A 37 -3.18 -5.23 4.88
CA MET A 37 -4.52 -4.94 5.40
C MET A 37 -5.30 -4.20 4.32
N LYS A 38 -6.30 -4.86 3.75
CA LYS A 38 -7.19 -4.26 2.77
C LYS A 38 -8.15 -3.29 3.45
N LEU A 39 -8.28 -2.09 2.90
CA LEU A 39 -9.13 -1.01 3.37
C LEU A 39 -10.11 -0.60 2.27
N SER A 40 -11.15 0.17 2.62
CA SER A 40 -12.06 0.73 1.63
C SER A 40 -11.32 1.74 0.74
N GLY A 41 -11.11 1.39 -0.54
CA GLY A 41 -10.42 2.24 -1.52
C GLY A 41 -8.89 2.22 -1.45
N GLY A 42 -8.31 1.32 -0.66
CA GLY A 42 -6.87 1.28 -0.45
C GLY A 42 -6.39 0.05 0.30
N PHE A 43 -5.10 0.02 0.62
CA PHE A 43 -4.54 -0.98 1.51
C PHE A 43 -3.35 -0.43 2.28
N PHE A 44 -3.08 -1.07 3.41
CA PHE A 44 -1.89 -0.88 4.20
C PHE A 44 -0.97 -2.08 4.01
N LEU A 45 0.30 -1.82 3.72
CA LEU A 45 1.34 -2.81 3.51
C LEU A 45 2.45 -2.59 4.52
N TRP A 46 2.70 -3.59 5.35
CA TRP A 46 3.84 -3.62 6.24
C TRP A 46 4.85 -4.65 5.76
N ILE A 47 6.12 -4.28 5.86
CA ILE A 47 7.27 -5.07 5.40
C ILE A 47 8.33 -5.01 6.49
N GLY A 48 8.74 -6.15 7.02
CA GLY A 48 9.76 -6.14 8.06
C GLY A 48 10.23 -7.53 8.46
N SER A 49 11.28 -7.54 9.30
CA SER A 49 11.80 -8.76 9.95
C SER A 49 11.55 -8.79 11.46
N ASN A 50 11.18 -7.65 12.06
CA ASN A 50 10.85 -7.49 13.47
C ASN A 50 9.51 -6.75 13.58
N PRO A 51 8.66 -7.04 14.58
CA PRO A 51 7.31 -6.47 14.71
C PRO A 51 7.33 -5.00 15.18
N VAL A 52 7.93 -4.13 14.37
CA VAL A 52 8.05 -2.69 14.60
C VAL A 52 7.35 -1.97 13.46
N LEU A 53 6.57 -0.95 13.81
CA LEU A 53 5.95 -0.05 12.85
C LEU A 53 6.71 1.28 12.83
N SER A 54 7.52 1.46 11.79
CA SER A 54 8.31 2.68 11.53
C SER A 54 8.42 2.93 10.02
N ASN A 55 8.94 4.09 9.61
CA ASN A 55 9.16 4.40 8.19
C ASN A 55 7.89 4.14 7.35
N LEU A 56 6.79 4.74 7.80
CA LEU A 56 5.48 4.66 7.19
C LEU A 56 5.29 5.83 6.23
N ALA A 57 5.01 5.54 4.97
CA ALA A 57 4.61 6.52 3.98
C ALA A 57 3.19 6.24 3.46
N LEU A 58 2.54 7.31 3.00
CA LEU A 58 1.26 7.28 2.33
C LEU A 58 1.44 7.80 0.91
N ALA A 59 0.87 7.10 -0.08
CA ALA A 59 0.73 7.60 -1.42
C ALA A 59 -0.72 7.57 -1.91
N VAL A 60 -1.10 8.61 -2.65
CA VAL A 60 -2.43 8.80 -3.24
C VAL A 60 -2.32 9.30 -4.68
N ASN A 61 -3.23 8.85 -5.53
CA ASN A 61 -3.36 9.42 -6.88
C ASN A 61 -4.02 10.81 -6.79
N SER A 62 -3.43 11.77 -7.51
CA SER A 62 -4.06 13.07 -7.75
C SER A 62 -4.82 13.03 -9.08
N LYS A 63 -5.95 13.73 -9.16
CA LYS A 63 -6.63 13.98 -10.44
C LYS A 63 -5.91 15.02 -11.31
N TYR A 64 -4.94 15.73 -10.74
CA TYR A 64 -4.22 16.82 -11.39
C TYR A 64 -2.83 16.42 -11.88
N ASP A 65 -2.32 15.25 -11.47
CA ASP A 65 -0.98 14.79 -11.84
C ASP A 65 -0.99 13.28 -12.16
N SER A 66 -0.19 12.89 -13.15
CA SER A 66 0.08 11.51 -13.53
C SER A 66 0.95 10.77 -12.51
N VAL A 67 1.70 11.50 -11.69
CA VAL A 67 2.55 10.97 -10.61
C VAL A 67 1.78 11.00 -9.28
N PRO A 68 1.67 9.88 -8.56
CA PRO A 68 1.06 9.88 -7.23
C PRO A 68 1.79 10.78 -6.24
N LEU A 69 1.03 11.51 -5.43
CA LEU A 69 1.55 12.27 -4.31
C LEU A 69 1.93 11.30 -3.20
N SER A 70 3.08 11.50 -2.57
CA SER A 70 3.53 10.68 -1.45
C SER A 70 4.09 11.53 -0.34
N THR A 71 3.85 11.08 0.88
CA THR A 71 4.25 11.75 2.10
C THR A 71 4.71 10.72 3.12
N LEU A 72 5.83 11.01 3.79
CA LEU A 72 6.25 10.22 4.93
C LEU A 72 5.41 10.64 6.13
N VAL A 73 4.70 9.68 6.73
CA VAL A 73 3.84 9.89 7.90
C VAL A 73 4.63 9.71 9.20
N LEU A 74 5.53 8.73 9.23
CA LEU A 74 6.35 8.41 10.40
C LEU A 74 7.70 7.87 9.94
N GLY A 75 8.79 8.28 10.58
CA GLY A 75 10.12 7.74 10.35
C GLY A 75 11.14 8.80 9.96
N ASP A 76 12.26 8.34 9.40
CA ASP A 76 13.34 9.22 8.94
C ASP A 76 13.03 9.76 7.54
N ALA A 77 12.96 11.08 7.40
CA ALA A 77 12.74 11.76 6.11
C ALA A 77 13.89 11.54 5.11
N SER A 78 15.08 11.13 5.57
CA SER A 78 16.18 10.77 4.69
C SER A 78 15.95 9.44 3.97
N ASP A 79 15.14 8.55 4.56
CA ASP A 79 14.75 7.28 3.95
C ASP A 79 13.57 7.51 2.98
N THR A 80 13.91 7.49 1.69
CA THR A 80 12.93 7.65 0.62
C THR A 80 12.32 6.34 0.13
N THR A 81 12.76 5.18 0.67
CA THR A 81 12.28 3.85 0.29
C THR A 81 10.79 3.66 0.49
N PRO A 82 10.19 3.92 1.67
CA PRO A 82 8.76 3.73 1.87
C PRO A 82 7.94 4.66 0.97
N SER A 83 8.33 5.94 0.85
CA SER A 83 7.65 6.93 0.03
C SER A 83 7.67 6.56 -1.45
N SER A 84 8.82 6.12 -1.96
CA SER A 84 8.99 5.73 -3.36
C SER A 84 8.25 4.44 -3.68
N LEU A 85 8.28 3.46 -2.77
CA LEU A 85 7.53 2.21 -2.92
C LEU A 85 6.02 2.47 -2.91
N ALA A 86 5.53 3.28 -1.97
CA ALA A 86 4.12 3.70 -1.92
C ALA A 86 3.69 4.35 -3.25
N GLN A 87 4.48 5.29 -3.80
CA GLN A 87 4.17 5.92 -5.09
C GLN A 87 4.05 4.90 -6.23
N ARG A 88 5.00 3.96 -6.33
CA ARG A 88 4.98 2.93 -7.39
C ARG A 88 3.77 2.01 -7.26
N LEU A 89 3.43 1.60 -6.04
CA LEU A 89 2.27 0.74 -5.77
C LEU A 89 0.95 1.48 -6.04
N THR A 90 0.80 2.72 -5.58
CA THR A 90 -0.34 3.57 -5.90
C THR A 90 -0.48 3.77 -7.41
N LYS A 91 0.63 4.02 -8.12
CA LYS A 91 0.60 4.15 -9.59
C LYS A 91 0.11 2.88 -10.29
N LYS A 92 0.50 1.69 -9.80
CA LYS A 92 0.10 0.37 -10.33
C LYS A 92 -1.36 0.04 -10.00
N THR A 93 -1.82 0.31 -8.78
CA THR A 93 -3.15 -0.10 -8.29
C THR A 93 -4.24 0.93 -8.52
N LYS A 94 -3.88 2.21 -8.69
CA LYS A 94 -4.80 3.35 -8.67
C LYS A 94 -5.58 3.51 -7.37
N LYS A 95 -5.07 2.93 -6.27
CA LYS A 95 -5.66 2.98 -4.93
C LYS A 95 -4.78 3.75 -3.96
N GLN A 96 -5.33 4.15 -2.83
CA GLN A 96 -4.55 4.70 -1.72
C GLN A 96 -3.68 3.59 -1.11
N VAL A 97 -2.38 3.85 -0.94
CA VAL A 97 -1.44 2.85 -0.41
C VAL A 97 -0.68 3.45 0.76
N PHE A 98 -0.72 2.75 1.89
CA PHE A 98 0.17 2.98 3.02
C PHE A 98 1.27 1.92 3.02
N VAL A 99 2.53 2.32 3.18
CA VAL A 99 3.68 1.42 3.19
C VAL A 99 4.54 1.68 4.42
N SER A 100 4.66 0.69 5.30
CA SER A 100 5.64 0.63 6.39
C SER A 100 6.80 -0.25 5.94
N TYR A 101 8.01 0.32 5.87
CA TYR A 101 9.20 -0.41 5.42
C TYR A 101 10.26 -0.48 6.52
N ASN A 102 10.42 -1.67 7.11
CA ASN A 102 11.17 -1.91 8.34
C ASN A 102 12.35 -2.87 8.12
N LEU A 103 12.99 -2.79 6.94
CA LEU A 103 14.19 -3.57 6.60
C LEU A 103 15.44 -2.67 6.57
N PRO A 104 16.63 -3.22 6.86
CA PRO A 104 17.87 -2.44 6.81
C PRO A 104 18.12 -1.82 5.42
N MET A 105 18.42 -0.51 5.41
CA MET A 105 18.70 0.30 4.22
C MET A 105 20.04 -0.01 3.53
N THR A 106 20.77 -1.02 4.01
CA THR A 106 22.14 -1.32 3.58
C THR A 106 22.22 -2.02 2.22
N ASP A 107 21.10 -2.52 1.68
CA ASP A 107 21.09 -3.26 0.42
C ASP A 107 19.96 -2.83 -0.53
N SER A 108 20.30 -1.99 -1.50
CA SER A 108 19.37 -1.56 -2.54
C SER A 108 18.81 -2.73 -3.37
N ASN A 109 19.53 -3.86 -3.45
CA ASN A 109 19.03 -5.05 -4.15
C ASN A 109 17.89 -5.71 -3.37
N LEU A 110 17.95 -5.70 -2.03
CA LEU A 110 16.90 -6.24 -1.18
C LEU A 110 15.58 -5.50 -1.42
N ALA A 111 15.60 -4.16 -1.45
CA ALA A 111 14.40 -3.35 -1.71
C ALA A 111 13.75 -3.68 -3.06
N LEU A 112 14.55 -3.90 -4.11
CA LEU A 112 14.05 -4.29 -5.42
C LEU A 112 13.43 -5.70 -5.41
N LEU A 113 14.08 -6.67 -4.77
CA LEU A 113 13.56 -8.04 -4.65
C LEU A 113 12.26 -8.08 -3.85
N VAL A 114 12.19 -7.33 -2.75
CA VAL A 114 10.98 -7.14 -1.93
C VAL A 114 9.85 -6.57 -2.78
N GLU A 115 10.11 -5.51 -3.56
CA GLU A 115 9.09 -4.95 -4.45
C GLU A 115 8.63 -5.93 -5.53
N ASN A 116 9.56 -6.69 -6.13
CA ASN A 116 9.21 -7.72 -7.11
C ASN A 116 8.33 -8.81 -6.48
N ARG A 117 8.62 -9.18 -5.22
CA ARG A 117 7.82 -10.16 -4.49
C ARG A 117 6.40 -9.66 -4.21
N ILE A 118 6.25 -8.38 -3.84
CA ILE A 118 4.94 -7.75 -3.65
C ILE A 118 4.16 -7.75 -4.96
N LYS A 119 4.79 -7.35 -6.07
CA LYS A 119 4.14 -7.35 -7.39
C LYS A 119 3.65 -8.74 -7.79
N LYS A 120 4.44 -9.77 -7.52
CA LYS A 120 4.06 -11.17 -7.76
C LYS A 120 2.88 -11.59 -6.89
N GLU A 121 2.87 -11.22 -5.61
CA GLU A 121 1.74 -11.53 -4.72
C GLU A 121 0.45 -10.87 -5.21
N MET A 122 0.51 -9.62 -5.65
CA MET A 122 -0.64 -8.90 -6.19
C MET A 122 -1.20 -9.54 -7.47
N GLU A 123 -0.35 -10.19 -8.26
CA GLU A 123 -0.77 -10.92 -9.47
C GLU A 123 -1.41 -12.26 -9.13
N LEU A 124 -0.96 -12.93 -8.06
CA LEU A 124 -1.51 -14.19 -7.58
C LEU A 124 -2.81 -14.00 -6.78
N HIS A 125 -2.89 -12.95 -5.98
CA HIS A 125 -3.95 -12.68 -5.02
C HIS A 125 -4.48 -11.24 -5.14
N PRO A 126 -5.04 -10.84 -6.30
CA PRO A 126 -5.50 -9.46 -6.52
C PRO A 126 -6.65 -9.04 -5.60
N ASP A 127 -7.40 -9.99 -5.02
CA ASP A 127 -8.49 -9.74 -4.08
C ASP A 127 -8.03 -9.24 -2.71
N LYS A 128 -6.73 -9.40 -2.39
CA LYS A 128 -6.14 -9.04 -1.09
C LYS A 128 -5.60 -7.61 -1.02
N PHE A 129 -5.47 -6.94 -2.16
CA PHE A 129 -4.91 -5.59 -2.31
C PHE A 129 -5.94 -4.60 -2.86
#